data_AF-A0AAV6VQH7-F1
#
_entry.id   AF-A0AAV6VQH7-F1
#
_cell.length_a   1.000
_cell.length_b   1.000
_cell.length_c   1.000
_cell.angle_alpha   90.00
_cell.angle_beta   90.00
_cell.angle_gamma   90.00
#
_symmetry.space_group_name_H-M   'P 1'
#
loop_
_entity.id
_entity.type
_entity.pdbx_description
1 polymer ?
#
loop_
_entity_poly.entity_id
_entity_poly.type
_entity_poly.pdbx_seq_one_letter_code
_entity_poly.pdbx_strand_id
1 'polypeptide(L)'
;MDSPFSGTRRALFQTPQGLSSKHSQTHKKSSGYDKSDLLSSKAKIQFEHDLELSLKSFEKDMHIQQLEQLRQLSEKLKNDAWIAALFQSTTIGKSMSSCDPVVLSYENSLLRQSDVELLNVPNWLNDNIIAFWFEYLENDVYKDHKKSLGFVCPQVVQYLKFGLPEDIKNTIEELELDKKQYVLFPVNDCRAQTVPGGTHWSLLVYNASENSFEHYDSYPGSCNLPVAESLAKILATFLRSASSKCGYSPPLVHEMQCTQQSNTYDCGMHVICNAEGLCKMYISGVKRPLSDMVPSSVVARSRENLKDIIYSLRK
;
A
#
# COMPACT_ATOMS: atom_id res chain seq x y z
N MET A 1 31.43 -43.99 -52.70
CA MET A 1 32.61 -43.76 -51.84
C MET A 1 32.27 -42.79 -50.71
N ASP A 2 31.71 -43.18 -49.56
CA ASP A 2 30.91 -44.38 -49.22
C ASP A 2 30.10 -44.14 -47.91
N SER A 3 29.00 -44.88 -47.76
CA SER A 3 28.27 -45.20 -46.51
C SER A 3 28.74 -46.59 -46.00
N PRO A 4 28.41 -47.15 -44.80
CA PRO A 4 27.06 -47.13 -44.17
C PRO A 4 26.92 -47.32 -42.61
N PHE A 5 25.66 -47.24 -42.12
CA PHE A 5 24.90 -48.06 -41.10
C PHE A 5 25.60 -48.99 -40.03
N SER A 6 25.00 -49.42 -38.89
CA SER A 6 23.64 -49.34 -38.28
C SER A 6 23.61 -49.69 -36.76
N GLY A 7 22.47 -49.40 -36.09
CA GLY A 7 21.86 -50.23 -35.02
C GLY A 7 21.80 -49.66 -33.59
N THR A 8 20.99 -50.15 -32.61
CA THR A 8 19.75 -50.99 -32.61
C THR A 8 18.94 -50.74 -31.30
N ARG A 9 17.66 -51.14 -31.22
CA ARG A 9 16.68 -50.89 -30.12
C ARG A 9 16.64 -51.98 -29.02
N ARG A 10 16.20 -51.66 -27.78
CA ARG A 10 14.87 -52.03 -27.18
C ARG A 10 14.75 -51.77 -25.66
N ALA A 11 13.51 -51.59 -25.19
CA ALA A 11 13.09 -51.59 -23.79
C ALA A 11 12.26 -52.86 -23.47
N LEU A 12 11.94 -53.14 -22.19
CA LEU A 12 10.76 -53.94 -21.78
C LEU A 12 10.45 -53.85 -20.27
N PHE A 13 9.16 -54.00 -19.93
CA PHE A 13 8.56 -54.08 -18.58
C PHE A 13 8.69 -55.49 -17.98
N GLN A 14 8.52 -55.65 -16.64
CA GLN A 14 7.35 -56.36 -16.05
C GLN A 14 7.36 -56.47 -14.50
N THR A 15 6.15 -56.56 -13.94
CA THR A 15 5.77 -56.79 -12.53
C THR A 15 5.71 -58.28 -12.15
N PRO A 16 5.72 -58.62 -10.85
CA PRO A 16 5.07 -59.84 -10.34
C PRO A 16 3.75 -59.54 -9.61
N GLN A 17 2.72 -60.37 -9.83
CA GLN A 17 1.47 -60.38 -9.05
C GLN A 17 1.49 -61.47 -7.97
N GLY A 18 0.88 -61.14 -6.81
CA GLY A 18 -0.05 -62.02 -6.09
C GLY A 18 0.46 -63.20 -5.27
N LEU A 19 -0.04 -63.33 -4.03
CA LEU A 19 -0.85 -64.48 -3.59
C LEU A 19 -1.50 -64.24 -2.21
N SER A 20 -2.66 -64.88 -1.98
CA SER A 20 -3.53 -64.63 -0.82
C SER A 20 -3.19 -65.47 0.41
N SER A 21 -3.60 -65.03 1.60
CA SER A 21 -4.53 -65.82 2.45
C SER A 21 -5.11 -65.00 3.62
N LYS A 22 -6.15 -65.55 4.26
CA LYS A 22 -6.97 -64.93 5.31
C LYS A 22 -6.52 -65.39 6.71
N HIS A 23 -6.67 -64.57 7.74
CA HIS A 23 -7.55 -64.90 8.88
C HIS A 23 -7.73 -63.74 9.87
N SER A 24 -8.94 -63.63 10.43
CA SER A 24 -9.31 -62.70 11.50
C SER A 24 -8.78 -63.15 12.86
N GLN A 25 -8.46 -62.22 13.76
CA GLN A 25 -9.08 -62.19 15.09
C GLN A 25 -8.87 -60.86 15.83
N THR A 26 -9.91 -60.45 16.55
CA THR A 26 -9.97 -59.24 17.38
C THR A 26 -9.42 -59.51 18.79
N HIS A 27 -8.57 -58.63 19.33
CA HIS A 27 -8.39 -58.53 20.78
C HIS A 27 -8.32 -57.07 21.25
N LYS A 28 -9.12 -56.76 22.27
CA LYS A 28 -9.13 -55.48 22.98
C LYS A 28 -7.75 -55.23 23.60
N LYS A 29 -7.26 -53.98 23.54
CA LYS A 29 -6.28 -53.46 24.50
C LYS A 29 -6.71 -52.12 25.07
N SER A 30 -6.44 -51.97 26.36
CA SER A 30 -6.87 -50.90 27.23
C SER A 30 -5.93 -49.69 27.21
N SER A 31 -6.52 -48.51 27.35
CA SER A 31 -5.99 -47.33 28.06
C SER A 31 -4.53 -47.41 28.54
N GLY A 32 -3.63 -46.79 27.80
CA GLY A 32 -2.26 -46.50 28.20
C GLY A 32 -1.71 -45.34 27.37
N TYR A 33 -2.07 -44.11 27.74
CA TYR A 33 -1.43 -42.91 27.16
C TYR A 33 -0.04 -42.78 27.77
N ASP A 34 0.99 -43.01 26.95
CA ASP A 34 2.36 -43.13 27.42
C ASP A 34 2.94 -41.77 27.88
N LYS A 35 3.47 -41.74 29.10
CA LYS A 35 4.08 -40.54 29.68
C LYS A 35 5.37 -40.12 28.95
N SER A 36 6.03 -41.06 28.25
CA SER A 36 7.21 -40.79 27.42
C SER A 36 6.88 -39.85 26.25
N ASP A 37 5.75 -40.04 25.59
CA ASP A 37 5.37 -39.25 24.42
C ASP A 37 5.00 -37.81 24.80
N LEU A 38 4.39 -37.63 25.98
CA LEU A 38 4.08 -36.30 26.51
C LEU A 38 5.34 -35.54 26.95
N LEU A 39 6.34 -36.25 27.51
CA LEU A 39 7.65 -35.66 27.86
C LEU A 39 8.44 -35.29 26.61
N SER A 40 8.45 -36.16 25.59
CA SER A 40 9.05 -35.89 24.27
C SER A 40 8.39 -34.67 23.60
N SER A 41 7.06 -34.60 23.61
CA SER A 41 6.30 -33.48 23.04
C SER A 41 6.60 -32.15 23.76
N LYS A 42 6.70 -32.16 25.10
CA LYS A 42 7.08 -30.96 25.87
C LYS A 42 8.51 -30.51 25.58
N ALA A 43 9.46 -31.44 25.49
CA ALA A 43 10.85 -31.11 25.13
C ALA A 43 10.95 -30.50 23.72
N LYS A 44 10.15 -31.01 22.77
CA LYS A 44 10.07 -30.46 21.42
C LYS A 44 9.51 -29.03 21.39
N ILE A 45 8.39 -28.78 22.08
CA ILE A 45 7.78 -27.44 22.16
C ILE A 45 8.75 -26.43 22.81
N GLN A 46 9.46 -26.83 23.88
CA GLN A 46 10.46 -25.99 24.51
C GLN A 46 11.60 -25.64 23.54
N PHE A 47 12.11 -26.63 22.80
CA PHE A 47 13.17 -26.41 21.81
C PHE A 47 12.74 -25.48 20.66
N GLU A 48 11.51 -25.65 20.14
CA GLU A 48 10.96 -24.78 19.09
C GLU A 48 10.81 -23.32 19.58
N HIS A 49 10.34 -23.13 20.81
CA HIS A 49 10.24 -21.82 21.46
C HIS A 49 11.62 -21.17 21.70
N ASP A 50 12.60 -21.91 22.18
CA ASP A 50 13.95 -21.40 22.46
C ASP A 50 14.69 -21.05 21.16
N LEU A 51 14.42 -21.78 20.08
CA LEU A 51 14.88 -21.45 18.73
C LEU A 51 14.25 -20.13 18.23
N GLU A 52 12.94 -19.94 18.41
CA GLU A 52 12.23 -18.71 18.01
C GLU A 52 12.71 -17.48 18.79
N LEU A 53 12.96 -17.62 20.10
CA LEU A 53 13.58 -16.55 20.90
C LEU A 53 15.00 -16.22 20.43
N SER A 54 15.79 -17.24 20.09
CA SER A 54 17.16 -17.06 19.58
C SER A 54 17.17 -16.33 18.22
N LEU A 55 16.24 -16.67 17.32
CA LEU A 55 16.06 -15.97 16.04
C LEU A 55 15.67 -14.50 16.25
N LYS A 56 14.68 -14.21 17.11
CA LYS A 56 14.27 -12.84 17.43
C LYS A 56 15.39 -12.02 18.08
N SER A 57 16.25 -12.64 18.88
CA SER A 57 17.46 -11.96 19.41
C SER A 57 18.43 -11.62 18.28
N PHE A 58 18.72 -12.59 17.40
CA PHE A 58 19.65 -12.38 16.28
C PHE A 58 19.19 -11.31 15.29
N GLU A 59 17.89 -11.28 14.95
CA GLU A 59 17.29 -10.24 14.10
C GLU A 59 17.42 -8.84 14.74
N LYS A 60 17.18 -8.75 16.05
CA LYS A 60 17.33 -7.52 16.83
C LYS A 60 18.78 -7.04 16.87
N ASP A 61 19.72 -7.95 17.10
CA ASP A 61 21.15 -7.62 17.16
C ASP A 61 21.68 -7.17 15.79
N MET A 62 21.25 -7.82 14.69
CA MET A 62 21.53 -7.38 13.33
C MET A 62 20.96 -5.98 13.04
N HIS A 63 19.72 -5.71 13.46
CA HIS A 63 19.09 -4.39 13.30
C HIS A 63 19.86 -3.29 14.07
N ILE A 64 20.26 -3.57 15.32
CA ILE A 64 21.08 -2.66 16.13
C ILE A 64 22.43 -2.40 15.44
N GLN A 65 23.09 -3.44 14.92
CA GLN A 65 24.36 -3.30 14.21
C GLN A 65 24.23 -2.43 12.95
N GLN A 66 23.12 -2.55 12.21
CA GLN A 66 22.86 -1.74 11.03
C GLN A 66 22.54 -0.27 11.37
N LEU A 67 21.80 -0.02 12.46
CA LEU A 67 21.59 1.33 12.99
C LEU A 67 22.91 1.99 13.43
N GLU A 68 23.81 1.23 14.04
CA GLU A 68 25.13 1.71 14.47
C GLU A 68 26.01 2.07 13.26
N GLN A 69 26.00 1.24 12.20
CA GLN A 69 26.66 1.55 10.93
C GLN A 69 26.11 2.83 10.27
N LEU A 70 24.78 3.01 10.25
CA LEU A 70 24.15 4.22 9.72
C LEU A 70 24.49 5.48 10.53
N ARG A 71 24.58 5.37 11.86
CA ARG A 71 25.07 6.46 12.73
C ARG A 71 26.53 6.81 12.43
N GLN A 72 27.40 5.81 12.33
CA GLN A 72 28.82 6.04 11.99
C GLN A 72 29.00 6.64 10.60
N LEU A 73 28.17 6.25 9.62
CA LEU A 73 28.19 6.85 8.28
C LEU A 73 27.69 8.31 8.32
N SER A 74 26.61 8.59 9.06
CA SER A 74 26.09 9.94 9.31
C SER A 74 27.15 10.86 9.94
N GLU A 75 27.85 10.41 10.98
CA GLU A 75 28.91 11.19 11.61
C GLU A 75 30.13 11.39 10.69
N LYS A 76 30.47 10.42 9.83
CA LYS A 76 31.50 10.64 8.80
C LYS A 76 31.07 11.72 7.80
N LEU A 77 29.84 11.65 7.29
CA LEU A 77 29.29 12.63 6.35
C LEU A 77 29.19 14.05 6.94
N LYS A 78 28.99 14.20 8.26
CA LYS A 78 29.04 15.51 8.95
C LYS A 78 30.44 16.12 9.04
N ASN A 79 31.47 15.28 9.13
CA ASN A 79 32.87 15.72 9.26
C ASN A 79 33.55 15.99 7.90
N ASP A 80 32.94 15.57 6.80
CA ASP A 80 33.42 15.83 5.45
C ASP A 80 33.20 17.30 5.04
N ALA A 81 34.27 18.10 5.10
CA ALA A 81 34.26 19.55 4.90
C ALA A 81 33.69 20.05 3.56
N TRP A 82 33.53 19.18 2.55
CA TRP A 82 32.90 19.54 1.27
C TRP A 82 31.38 19.75 1.39
N ILE A 83 30.71 19.08 2.33
CA ILE A 83 29.29 19.31 2.64
C ILE A 83 29.09 20.74 3.18
N ALA A 84 29.97 21.17 4.09
CA ALA A 84 29.91 22.51 4.69
C ALA A 84 30.09 23.62 3.63
N ALA A 85 30.96 23.41 2.63
CA ALA A 85 31.18 24.36 1.55
C ALA A 85 29.94 24.52 0.64
N LEU A 86 29.21 23.44 0.35
CA LEU A 86 27.95 23.46 -0.41
C LEU A 86 26.82 24.16 0.34
N PHE A 87 26.71 23.95 1.66
CA PHE A 87 25.75 24.67 2.50
C PHE A 87 26.07 26.17 2.60
N GLN A 88 27.35 26.55 2.65
CA GLN A 88 27.76 27.95 2.76
C GLN A 88 27.57 28.75 1.46
N SER A 89 27.79 28.17 0.27
CA SER A 89 27.55 28.90 -0.99
C SER A 89 26.06 29.12 -1.30
N THR A 90 25.17 28.33 -0.68
CA THR A 90 23.72 28.41 -0.90
C THR A 90 23.01 29.35 0.09
N THR A 91 23.69 29.83 1.15
CA THR A 91 23.05 30.57 2.24
C THR A 91 23.49 32.03 2.33
N ILE A 92 23.03 32.87 1.38
CA ILE A 92 23.00 34.33 1.58
C ILE A 92 21.61 34.73 2.09
N GLY A 93 21.53 35.00 3.39
CA GLY A 93 20.47 35.83 3.97
C GLY A 93 19.11 35.18 4.23
N LYS A 94 19.01 34.30 5.22
CA LYS A 94 17.76 34.14 5.98
C LYS A 94 18.04 34.12 7.49
N SER A 95 17.52 35.14 8.18
CA SER A 95 17.65 35.31 9.63
C SER A 95 17.06 34.13 10.39
N MET A 96 17.69 33.74 11.51
CA MET A 96 17.19 32.69 12.40
C MET A 96 15.96 33.15 13.19
N SER A 97 14.79 33.06 12.55
CA SER A 97 13.48 32.99 13.21
C SER A 97 12.59 31.99 12.48
N SER A 98 13.09 30.76 12.27
CA SER A 98 12.47 29.73 11.44
C SER A 98 11.32 29.00 12.13
N CYS A 99 10.28 29.73 12.55
CA CYS A 99 8.98 29.12 12.74
C CYS A 99 8.42 28.80 11.35
N ASP A 100 8.10 27.53 11.07
CA ASP A 100 7.42 27.11 9.84
C ASP A 100 5.93 27.48 9.94
N PRO A 101 5.48 28.58 9.32
CA PRO A 101 4.18 29.16 9.60
C PRO A 101 3.07 28.33 8.98
N VAL A 102 1.89 28.36 9.61
CA VAL A 102 0.66 27.85 9.01
C VAL A 102 0.30 28.74 7.81
N VAL A 103 0.11 28.13 6.64
CA VAL A 103 -0.40 28.79 5.44
C VAL A 103 -1.91 28.64 5.35
N LEU A 104 -2.44 27.45 5.66
CA LEU A 104 -3.86 27.13 5.60
C LEU A 104 -4.27 26.23 6.77
N SER A 105 -5.42 26.54 7.37
CA SER A 105 -6.17 25.62 8.24
C SER A 105 -7.55 25.47 7.62
N TYR A 106 -7.86 24.28 7.13
CA TYR A 106 -9.04 23.98 6.33
C TYR A 106 -9.60 22.63 6.77
N GLU A 107 -10.82 22.62 7.31
CA GLU A 107 -11.45 21.44 7.91
C GLU A 107 -10.50 20.72 8.89
N ASN A 108 -10.03 19.49 8.59
CA ASN A 108 -9.09 18.73 9.42
C ASN A 108 -7.63 18.85 8.94
N SER A 109 -7.40 19.49 7.79
CA SER A 109 -6.09 19.67 7.17
C SER A 109 -5.42 20.98 7.59
N LEU A 110 -4.16 20.87 8.04
CA LEU A 110 -3.31 22.00 8.42
C LEU A 110 -2.05 22.00 7.54
N LEU A 111 -1.97 22.95 6.60
CA LEU A 111 -0.80 23.11 5.73
C LEU A 111 0.12 24.21 6.25
N ARG A 112 1.41 23.88 6.36
CA ARG A 112 2.50 24.83 6.64
C ARG A 112 3.19 25.29 5.37
N GLN A 113 4.09 26.25 5.51
CA GLN A 113 4.90 26.74 4.40
C GLN A 113 5.77 25.62 3.80
N SER A 114 6.32 24.74 4.65
CA SER A 114 7.05 23.54 4.21
C SER A 114 6.20 22.59 3.35
N ASP A 115 4.92 22.36 3.69
CA ASP A 115 4.01 21.53 2.89
C ASP A 115 3.76 22.17 1.50
N VAL A 116 3.46 23.47 1.47
CA VAL A 116 3.16 24.19 0.21
C VAL A 116 4.40 24.31 -0.68
N GLU A 117 5.61 24.32 -0.11
CA GLU A 117 6.87 24.27 -0.85
C GLU A 117 7.07 22.94 -1.61
N LEU A 118 6.40 21.84 -1.21
CA LEU A 118 6.40 20.58 -1.96
C LEU A 118 5.64 20.64 -3.29
N LEU A 119 4.85 21.70 -3.52
CA LEU A 119 4.21 21.97 -4.81
C LEU A 119 5.18 22.61 -5.82
N ASN A 120 6.41 22.94 -5.44
CA ASN A 120 7.48 23.28 -6.37
C ASN A 120 8.08 22.01 -6.99
N VAL A 121 8.28 22.00 -8.30
CA VAL A 121 9.04 20.94 -8.99
C VAL A 121 10.51 21.02 -8.54
N PRO A 122 11.21 19.89 -8.29
CA PRO A 122 10.81 18.48 -8.48
C PRO A 122 10.40 17.78 -7.17
N ASN A 123 9.73 18.46 -6.24
CA ASN A 123 9.42 17.90 -4.92
C ASN A 123 8.28 16.87 -4.97
N TRP A 124 8.39 15.85 -4.13
CA TRP A 124 7.37 14.83 -3.91
C TRP A 124 6.26 15.38 -3.02
N LEU A 125 5.00 15.01 -3.28
CA LEU A 125 3.91 15.35 -2.36
C LEU A 125 3.98 14.48 -1.11
N ASN A 126 3.73 15.09 0.04
CA ASN A 126 3.47 14.37 1.28
C ASN A 126 1.97 14.04 1.44
N ASP A 127 1.68 13.38 2.54
CA ASP A 127 0.33 13.03 2.99
C ASP A 127 -0.54 14.26 3.28
N ASN A 128 0.00 15.32 3.87
CA ASN A 128 -0.75 16.55 4.17
C ASN A 128 -1.39 17.19 2.92
N ILE A 129 -0.62 17.31 1.83
CA ILE A 129 -1.13 17.90 0.57
C ILE A 129 -2.22 17.02 -0.07
N ILE A 130 -2.08 15.69 -0.01
CA ILE A 130 -3.07 14.76 -0.55
C ILE A 130 -4.33 14.74 0.34
N ALA A 131 -4.17 14.79 1.66
CA ALA A 131 -5.28 14.91 2.63
C ALA A 131 -6.09 16.18 2.37
N PHE A 132 -5.43 17.34 2.29
CA PHE A 132 -6.07 18.61 1.97
C PHE A 132 -6.86 18.53 0.65
N TRP A 133 -6.27 17.97 -0.41
CA TRP A 133 -6.99 17.85 -1.68
C TRP A 133 -8.23 16.96 -1.57
N PHE A 134 -8.14 15.84 -0.85
CA PHE A 134 -9.26 14.93 -0.63
C PHE A 134 -10.39 15.60 0.18
N GLU A 135 -10.05 16.36 1.23
CA GLU A 135 -11.01 17.17 1.97
C GLU A 135 -11.61 18.31 1.12
N TYR A 136 -10.83 18.94 0.23
CA TYR A 136 -11.34 19.95 -0.71
C TYR A 136 -12.29 19.36 -1.75
N LEU A 137 -11.97 18.19 -2.30
CA LEU A 137 -12.87 17.45 -3.19
C LEU A 137 -14.18 17.08 -2.48
N GLU A 138 -14.12 16.62 -1.22
CA GLU A 138 -15.32 16.24 -0.47
C GLU A 138 -16.19 17.42 -0.05
N ASN A 139 -15.58 18.51 0.46
CA ASN A 139 -16.31 19.59 1.12
C ASN A 139 -16.73 20.74 0.20
N ASP A 140 -15.99 21.00 -0.89
CA ASP A 140 -16.28 22.08 -1.83
C ASP A 140 -16.73 21.55 -3.20
N VAL A 141 -15.91 20.72 -3.85
CA VAL A 141 -16.13 20.31 -5.25
C VAL A 141 -17.30 19.33 -5.41
N TYR A 142 -17.41 18.37 -4.49
CA TYR A 142 -18.42 17.29 -4.54
C TYR A 142 -19.31 17.23 -3.31
N LYS A 143 -19.53 18.38 -2.65
CA LYS A 143 -20.35 18.50 -1.43
C LYS A 143 -21.74 17.88 -1.53
N ASP A 144 -22.38 17.97 -2.69
CA ASP A 144 -23.71 17.43 -2.97
C ASP A 144 -23.69 15.90 -3.20
N HIS A 145 -22.49 15.33 -3.40
CA HIS A 145 -22.24 13.90 -3.64
C HIS A 145 -21.55 13.18 -2.46
N LYS A 146 -21.39 13.81 -1.29
CA LYS A 146 -20.81 13.22 -0.06
C LYS A 146 -21.44 11.88 0.38
N LYS A 147 -22.68 11.61 -0.02
CA LYS A 147 -23.36 10.33 0.27
C LYS A 147 -22.94 9.20 -0.66
N SER A 148 -22.51 9.51 -1.88
CA SER A 148 -22.09 8.54 -2.90
C SER A 148 -20.57 8.41 -3.02
N LEU A 149 -19.82 9.48 -2.75
CA LEU A 149 -18.36 9.49 -2.78
C LEU A 149 -17.79 9.41 -1.36
N GLY A 150 -16.71 8.65 -1.18
CA GLY A 150 -15.90 8.66 0.03
C GLY A 150 -14.44 8.98 -0.29
N PHE A 151 -13.84 9.91 0.44
CA PHE A 151 -12.45 10.31 0.27
C PHE A 151 -11.70 9.97 1.56
N VAL A 152 -10.81 8.97 1.51
CA VAL A 152 -10.06 8.54 2.70
C VAL A 152 -8.71 9.24 2.71
N CYS A 153 -8.37 9.97 3.78
CA CYS A 153 -7.07 10.64 3.87
C CYS A 153 -5.92 9.61 3.99
N PRO A 154 -4.69 9.95 3.53
CA PRO A 154 -3.58 9.00 3.52
C PRO A 154 -3.21 8.42 4.89
N GLN A 155 -3.40 9.20 5.96
CA GLN A 155 -3.12 8.76 7.33
C GLN A 155 -4.08 7.64 7.75
N VAL A 156 -5.36 7.74 7.39
CA VAL A 156 -6.36 6.68 7.61
C VAL A 156 -6.08 5.48 6.71
N VAL A 157 -5.65 5.66 5.45
CA VAL A 157 -5.22 4.53 4.61
C VAL A 157 -4.02 3.79 5.22
N GLN A 158 -3.03 4.53 5.74
CA GLN A 158 -1.89 3.93 6.42
C GLN A 158 -2.32 3.20 7.70
N TYR A 159 -3.27 3.73 8.46
CA TYR A 159 -3.85 3.04 9.62
C TYR A 159 -4.55 1.73 9.21
N LEU A 160 -5.42 1.78 8.19
CA LEU A 160 -6.18 0.62 7.70
C LEU A 160 -5.29 -0.53 7.17
N LYS A 161 -4.05 -0.24 6.73
CA LYS A 161 -3.06 -1.26 6.34
C LYS A 161 -2.52 -2.10 7.51
N PHE A 162 -2.59 -1.61 8.75
CA PHE A 162 -2.02 -2.27 9.93
C PHE A 162 -3.00 -2.43 11.11
N GLY A 163 -4.21 -1.89 11.00
CA GLY A 163 -5.24 -1.97 12.03
C GLY A 163 -5.71 -3.40 12.33
N LEU A 164 -6.26 -3.61 13.53
CA LEU A 164 -6.94 -4.88 13.84
C LEU A 164 -8.30 -4.95 13.14
N PRO A 165 -8.86 -6.15 12.88
CA PRO A 165 -10.15 -6.29 12.20
C PRO A 165 -11.32 -5.51 12.84
N GLU A 166 -11.32 -5.36 14.17
CA GLU A 166 -12.32 -4.58 14.90
C GLU A 166 -12.13 -3.07 14.70
N ASP A 167 -10.89 -2.58 14.83
CA ASP A 167 -10.51 -1.19 14.57
C ASP A 167 -10.86 -0.74 13.13
N ILE A 168 -10.53 -1.60 12.17
CA ILE A 168 -10.85 -1.39 10.75
C ILE A 168 -12.37 -1.32 10.57
N LYS A 169 -13.12 -2.27 11.14
CA LYS A 169 -14.59 -2.26 11.07
C LYS A 169 -15.17 -0.96 11.62
N ASN A 170 -14.74 -0.55 12.80
CA ASN A 170 -15.19 0.68 13.44
C ASN A 170 -14.89 1.90 12.54
N THR A 171 -13.68 1.99 11.99
CA THR A 171 -13.29 3.06 11.06
C THR A 171 -14.16 3.09 9.79
N ILE A 172 -14.46 1.93 9.22
CA ILE A 172 -15.35 1.80 8.05
C ILE A 172 -16.79 2.26 8.37
N GLU A 173 -17.31 1.90 9.55
CA GLU A 173 -18.67 2.24 10.00
C GLU A 173 -18.79 3.72 10.39
N GLU A 174 -17.79 4.29 11.07
CA GLU A 174 -17.72 5.71 11.48
C GLU A 174 -17.63 6.66 10.27
N LEU A 175 -16.84 6.31 9.26
CA LEU A 175 -16.71 7.06 8.01
C LEU A 175 -17.81 6.72 6.97
N GLU A 176 -18.73 5.82 7.34
CA GLU A 176 -19.81 5.30 6.49
C GLU A 176 -19.35 4.78 5.12
N LEU A 177 -18.15 4.19 5.02
CA LEU A 177 -17.53 3.84 3.72
C LEU A 177 -18.28 2.70 3.00
N ASP A 178 -18.54 1.60 3.70
CA ASP A 178 -19.94 1.37 4.14
C ASP A 178 -21.05 1.52 3.07
N LYS A 179 -21.53 2.76 3.02
CA LYS A 179 -22.78 3.20 2.41
C LYS A 179 -22.52 4.01 1.14
N LYS A 180 -21.26 4.39 0.89
CA LYS A 180 -20.83 5.09 -0.32
C LYS A 180 -20.89 4.13 -1.52
N GLN A 181 -20.85 4.69 -2.72
CA GLN A 181 -20.84 3.93 -3.98
C GLN A 181 -19.45 3.89 -4.63
N TYR A 182 -18.63 4.89 -4.36
CA TYR A 182 -17.29 5.04 -4.93
C TYR A 182 -16.35 5.59 -3.85
N VAL A 183 -15.38 4.81 -3.39
CA VAL A 183 -14.50 5.20 -2.26
C VAL A 183 -13.04 5.20 -2.68
N LEU A 184 -12.36 6.34 -2.51
CA LEU A 184 -11.01 6.60 -2.98
C LEU A 184 -10.00 6.50 -1.83
N PHE A 185 -8.93 5.72 -2.03
CA PHE A 185 -7.86 5.46 -1.07
C PHE A 185 -6.49 5.78 -1.71
N PRO A 186 -5.79 6.85 -1.28
CA PRO A 186 -4.42 7.12 -1.70
C PRO A 186 -3.47 6.11 -1.04
N VAL A 187 -2.89 5.21 -1.84
CA VAL A 187 -2.04 4.11 -1.36
C VAL A 187 -0.58 4.51 -1.43
N ASN A 188 0.09 4.44 -0.29
CA ASN A 188 1.54 4.58 -0.16
C ASN A 188 2.21 3.21 0.07
N ASP A 189 3.39 3.01 -0.50
CA ASP A 189 4.20 1.79 -0.36
C ASP A 189 4.92 1.63 1.00
N CYS A 190 4.86 2.64 1.88
CA CYS A 190 5.47 2.59 3.21
C CYS A 190 5.01 1.36 4.01
N ARG A 191 5.97 0.52 4.39
CA ARG A 191 5.75 -0.75 5.12
C ARG A 191 5.88 -0.60 6.64
N ALA A 192 6.23 0.57 7.14
CA ALA A 192 6.40 0.84 8.56
C ALA A 192 5.18 1.57 9.15
N GLN A 193 4.78 1.18 10.36
CA GLN A 193 3.71 1.85 11.10
C GLN A 193 4.24 3.02 11.96
N THR A 194 5.48 2.93 12.43
CA THR A 194 6.07 3.85 13.44
C THR A 194 7.17 4.75 12.89
N VAL A 195 7.53 4.62 11.62
CA VAL A 195 8.61 5.38 10.97
C VAL A 195 8.06 6.04 9.70
N PRO A 196 8.16 7.37 9.55
CA PRO A 196 7.80 8.05 8.31
C PRO A 196 8.63 7.53 7.12
N GLY A 197 8.00 7.37 5.97
CA GLY A 197 8.65 6.82 4.78
C GLY A 197 7.66 6.53 3.66
N GLY A 198 8.06 5.63 2.76
CA GLY A 198 7.40 5.41 1.48
C GLY A 198 8.15 6.12 0.34
N THR A 199 8.08 5.55 -0.85
CA THR A 199 8.70 6.07 -2.07
C THR A 199 7.72 6.32 -3.20
N HIS A 200 6.48 5.83 -3.10
CA HIS A 200 5.54 5.91 -4.21
C HIS A 200 4.06 5.98 -3.78
N TRP A 201 3.30 6.78 -4.54
CA TRP A 201 1.87 6.99 -4.37
C TRP A 201 1.11 6.40 -5.57
N SER A 202 0.04 5.66 -5.28
CA SER A 202 -0.94 5.21 -6.27
C SER A 202 -2.35 5.39 -5.72
N LEU A 203 -3.38 5.19 -6.55
CA LEU A 203 -4.77 5.35 -6.15
C LEU A 203 -5.50 4.00 -6.24
N LEU A 204 -6.11 3.57 -5.13
CA LEU A 204 -7.04 2.44 -5.10
C LEU A 204 -8.47 3.00 -4.95
N VAL A 205 -9.43 2.46 -5.70
CA VAL A 205 -10.82 2.88 -5.63
C VAL A 205 -11.73 1.67 -5.48
N TYR A 206 -12.66 1.70 -4.53
CA TYR A 206 -13.72 0.70 -4.41
C TYR A 206 -14.95 1.14 -5.18
N ASN A 207 -15.44 0.27 -6.06
CA ASN A 207 -16.67 0.46 -6.82
C ASN A 207 -17.74 -0.49 -6.28
N ALA A 208 -18.68 0.04 -5.50
CA ALA A 208 -19.71 -0.77 -4.84
C ALA A 208 -20.70 -1.41 -5.82
N SER A 209 -20.91 -0.80 -7.00
CA SER A 209 -21.86 -1.28 -8.00
C SER A 209 -21.40 -2.55 -8.72
N GLU A 210 -20.08 -2.68 -8.92
CA GLU A 210 -19.44 -3.87 -9.49
C GLU A 210 -18.86 -4.79 -8.38
N ASN A 211 -18.84 -4.31 -7.13
CA ASN A 211 -18.15 -4.93 -5.99
C ASN A 211 -16.70 -5.32 -6.34
N SER A 212 -15.99 -4.36 -6.89
CA SER A 212 -14.62 -4.51 -7.41
C SER A 212 -13.73 -3.39 -6.88
N PHE A 213 -12.43 -3.58 -7.01
CA PHE A 213 -11.44 -2.55 -6.78
C PHE A 213 -10.75 -2.17 -8.09
N GLU A 214 -10.51 -0.88 -8.28
CA GLU A 214 -9.83 -0.28 -9.42
C GLU A 214 -8.51 0.32 -8.91
N HIS A 215 -7.36 -0.12 -9.43
CA HIS A 215 -6.04 0.39 -9.04
C HIS A 215 -5.41 1.19 -10.18
N TYR A 216 -5.01 2.43 -9.88
CA TYR A 216 -4.42 3.37 -10.82
C TYR A 216 -3.02 3.75 -10.35
N ASP A 217 -2.01 3.22 -11.03
CA ASP A 217 -0.60 3.54 -10.81
C ASP A 217 -0.04 4.31 -12.02
N SER A 218 0.59 5.46 -11.75
CA SER A 218 1.24 6.28 -12.77
C SER A 218 2.65 5.79 -13.13
N TYR A 219 3.22 4.88 -12.34
CA TYR A 219 4.54 4.33 -12.58
C TYR A 219 4.47 3.09 -13.51
N PRO A 220 5.25 3.03 -14.60
CA PRO A 220 5.22 1.91 -15.53
C PRO A 220 5.45 0.55 -14.85
N GLY A 221 4.51 -0.38 -15.06
CA GLY A 221 4.53 -1.72 -14.47
C GLY A 221 3.94 -1.81 -13.06
N SER A 222 3.23 -0.78 -12.58
CA SER A 222 2.39 -0.78 -11.37
C SER A 222 3.06 -1.39 -10.14
N CYS A 223 4.19 -0.80 -9.74
CA CYS A 223 5.01 -1.31 -8.65
C CYS A 223 4.29 -1.27 -7.28
N ASN A 224 3.22 -0.49 -7.14
CA ASN A 224 2.42 -0.40 -5.92
C ASN A 224 1.25 -1.42 -5.87
N LEU A 225 0.99 -2.18 -6.94
CA LEU A 225 -0.12 -3.15 -7.02
C LEU A 225 -0.16 -4.14 -5.84
N PRO A 226 0.94 -4.76 -5.39
CA PRO A 226 0.88 -5.70 -4.25
C PRO A 226 0.44 -5.04 -2.92
N VAL A 227 0.68 -3.74 -2.75
CA VAL A 227 0.26 -2.97 -1.58
C VAL A 227 -1.24 -2.66 -1.68
N ALA A 228 -1.70 -2.28 -2.88
CA ALA A 228 -3.11 -2.07 -3.18
C ALA A 228 -3.94 -3.36 -3.03
N GLU A 229 -3.44 -4.51 -3.50
CA GLU A 229 -4.06 -5.83 -3.30
C GLU A 229 -4.15 -6.22 -1.83
N SER A 230 -3.09 -5.98 -1.05
CA SER A 230 -3.10 -6.26 0.39
C SER A 230 -4.15 -5.42 1.12
N LEU A 231 -4.25 -4.12 0.80
CA LEU A 231 -5.26 -3.22 1.35
C LEU A 231 -6.68 -3.62 0.91
N ALA A 232 -6.89 -3.87 -0.39
CA ALA A 232 -8.17 -4.30 -0.94
C ALA A 232 -8.68 -5.57 -0.26
N LYS A 233 -7.80 -6.56 0.01
CA LYS A 233 -8.14 -7.79 0.73
C LYS A 233 -8.61 -7.54 2.17
N ILE A 234 -8.03 -6.55 2.85
CA ILE A 234 -8.47 -6.14 4.19
C ILE A 234 -9.86 -5.49 4.09
N LEU A 235 -10.00 -4.46 3.25
CA LEU A 235 -11.22 -3.67 3.07
C LEU A 235 -12.42 -4.49 2.58
N ALA A 236 -12.18 -5.49 1.73
CA ALA A 236 -13.18 -6.39 1.17
C ALA A 236 -14.11 -7.05 2.22
N THR A 237 -13.58 -7.27 3.42
CA THR A 237 -14.31 -7.88 4.54
C THR A 237 -15.39 -6.95 5.11
N PHE A 238 -15.23 -5.63 4.94
CA PHE A 238 -16.00 -4.60 5.65
C PHE A 238 -16.80 -3.69 4.71
N LEU A 239 -16.35 -3.45 3.47
CA LEU A 239 -17.05 -2.62 2.49
C LEU A 239 -18.25 -3.34 1.82
N ARG A 240 -18.34 -4.68 1.91
CA ARG A 240 -19.50 -5.43 1.40
C ARG A 240 -20.66 -5.39 2.40
N SER A 241 -21.76 -4.75 2.01
CA SER A 241 -23.01 -4.82 2.78
C SER A 241 -23.43 -6.26 3.08
N ALA A 242 -23.84 -6.52 4.32
CA ALA A 242 -24.11 -7.85 4.85
C ALA A 242 -25.27 -8.61 4.16
N SER A 243 -26.09 -7.92 3.35
CA SER A 243 -27.11 -8.52 2.48
C SER A 243 -26.54 -9.27 1.27
N SER A 244 -25.31 -8.94 0.86
CA SER A 244 -24.72 -9.35 -0.42
C SER A 244 -23.93 -10.67 -0.34
N LYS A 245 -24.31 -11.59 0.54
CA LYS A 245 -23.56 -12.82 0.90
C LYS A 245 -23.61 -13.94 -0.15
N CYS A 246 -24.09 -13.68 -1.36
CA CYS A 246 -23.96 -14.61 -2.48
C CYS A 246 -22.56 -14.46 -3.10
N GLY A 247 -21.71 -15.47 -2.96
CA GLY A 247 -20.37 -15.52 -3.57
C GLY A 247 -19.25 -15.14 -2.59
N TYR A 248 -18.46 -16.14 -2.21
CA TYR A 248 -17.28 -16.05 -1.32
C TYR A 248 -15.99 -15.63 -2.05
N SER A 249 -16.04 -15.27 -3.33
CA SER A 249 -14.88 -14.70 -4.03
C SER A 249 -14.51 -13.36 -3.41
N PRO A 250 -13.23 -13.13 -3.04
CA PRO A 250 -12.77 -11.79 -2.72
C PRO A 250 -12.97 -10.88 -3.95
N PRO A 251 -13.30 -9.59 -3.76
CA PRO A 251 -13.40 -8.64 -4.87
C PRO A 251 -12.03 -8.56 -5.56
N LEU A 252 -12.06 -8.59 -6.90
CA LEU A 252 -10.85 -8.49 -7.70
C LEU A 252 -10.31 -7.06 -7.67
N VAL A 253 -8.99 -6.93 -7.69
CA VAL A 253 -8.33 -5.66 -8.02
C VAL A 253 -8.04 -5.67 -9.51
N HIS A 254 -8.58 -4.70 -10.22
CA HIS A 254 -8.33 -4.46 -11.63
C HIS A 254 -7.27 -3.37 -11.75
N GLU A 255 -6.14 -3.70 -12.38
CA GLU A 255 -5.14 -2.70 -12.75
C GLU A 255 -5.66 -1.87 -13.94
N MET A 256 -5.81 -0.57 -13.73
CA MET A 256 -6.49 0.33 -14.65
C MET A 256 -5.49 1.25 -15.36
N GLN A 257 -5.72 1.47 -16.66
CA GLN A 257 -4.90 2.37 -17.46
C GLN A 257 -5.14 3.84 -17.06
N CYS A 258 -4.06 4.52 -16.67
CA CYS A 258 -4.02 5.97 -16.50
C CYS A 258 -2.80 6.57 -17.19
N THR A 259 -2.79 7.89 -17.35
CA THR A 259 -1.61 8.62 -17.84
C THR A 259 -0.40 8.29 -16.99
N GLN A 260 0.64 7.77 -17.63
CA GLN A 260 1.89 7.40 -16.97
C GLN A 260 2.77 8.63 -16.72
N GLN A 261 3.49 8.65 -15.61
CA GLN A 261 4.43 9.71 -15.28
C GLN A 261 5.70 9.60 -16.12
N SER A 262 6.25 10.73 -16.55
CA SER A 262 7.53 10.80 -17.29
C SER A 262 8.69 11.29 -16.41
N ASN A 263 8.49 11.37 -15.10
CA ASN A 263 9.46 11.85 -14.12
C ASN A 263 9.39 11.02 -12.82
N THR A 264 10.19 11.38 -11.82
CA THR A 264 10.34 10.63 -10.56
C THR A 264 9.56 11.21 -9.38
N TYR A 265 8.72 12.25 -9.57
CA TYR A 265 8.19 13.06 -8.46
C TYR A 265 6.69 13.37 -8.51
N ASP A 266 6.02 13.15 -9.64
CA ASP A 266 4.60 13.49 -9.80
C ASP A 266 3.62 12.36 -9.43
N CYS A 267 4.05 11.23 -8.86
CA CYS A 267 3.13 10.15 -8.46
C CYS A 267 1.97 10.65 -7.55
N GLY A 268 2.28 11.50 -6.57
CA GLY A 268 1.26 12.17 -5.75
C GLY A 268 0.34 13.11 -6.56
N MET A 269 0.89 13.81 -7.56
CA MET A 269 0.10 14.65 -8.49
C MET A 269 -0.85 13.82 -9.35
N HIS A 270 -0.40 12.65 -9.82
CA HIS A 270 -1.25 11.69 -10.54
C HIS A 270 -2.37 11.17 -9.65
N VAL A 271 -2.11 10.83 -8.37
CA VAL A 271 -3.16 10.42 -7.43
C VAL A 271 -4.27 11.48 -7.30
N ILE A 272 -3.92 12.75 -7.04
CA ILE A 272 -4.92 13.81 -6.84
C ILE A 272 -5.69 14.15 -8.13
N CYS A 273 -5.03 14.12 -9.29
CA CYS A 273 -5.67 14.40 -10.57
C CYS A 273 -6.55 13.22 -11.04
N ASN A 274 -6.09 11.98 -10.85
CA ASN A 274 -6.87 10.78 -11.15
C ASN A 274 -8.12 10.72 -10.26
N ALA A 275 -8.00 11.02 -8.96
CA ALA A 275 -9.14 11.08 -8.04
C ALA A 275 -10.20 12.07 -8.53
N GLU A 276 -9.82 13.31 -8.87
CA GLU A 276 -10.74 14.30 -9.40
C GLU A 276 -11.36 13.86 -10.75
N GLY A 277 -10.54 13.32 -11.67
CA GLY A 277 -10.98 12.85 -12.99
C GLY A 277 -11.99 11.71 -12.92
N LEU A 278 -11.75 10.73 -12.04
CA LEU A 278 -12.65 9.60 -11.82
C LEU A 278 -13.98 10.04 -11.19
N CYS A 279 -13.96 10.96 -10.23
CA CYS A 279 -15.19 11.53 -9.68
C CYS A 279 -16.03 12.27 -10.75
N LYS A 280 -15.39 13.02 -11.66
CA LYS A 280 -16.09 13.64 -12.81
C LYS A 280 -16.72 12.60 -13.73
N MET A 281 -16.01 11.52 -14.04
CA MET A 281 -16.54 10.41 -14.87
C MET A 281 -17.72 9.72 -14.18
N TYR A 282 -17.59 9.41 -12.89
CA TYR A 282 -18.62 8.77 -12.08
C TYR A 282 -19.91 9.61 -12.02
N ILE A 283 -19.82 10.89 -11.68
CA ILE A 283 -20.98 11.79 -11.56
C ILE A 283 -21.65 12.05 -12.91
N SER A 284 -20.87 12.23 -13.98
CA SER A 284 -21.41 12.50 -15.32
C SER A 284 -21.94 11.25 -16.04
N GLY A 285 -21.63 10.05 -15.55
CA GLY A 285 -21.92 8.78 -16.23
C GLY A 285 -21.13 8.56 -17.53
N VAL A 286 -20.18 9.43 -17.86
CA VAL A 286 -19.42 9.37 -19.12
C VAL A 286 -18.29 8.36 -19.03
N LYS A 287 -18.45 7.22 -19.73
CA LYS A 287 -17.38 6.24 -19.90
C LYS A 287 -16.42 6.65 -21.01
N ARG A 288 -15.22 7.12 -20.65
CA ARG A 288 -14.08 7.38 -21.54
C ARG A 288 -12.76 7.06 -20.82
N PRO A 289 -11.62 6.90 -21.54
CA PRO A 289 -10.32 6.68 -20.90
C PRO A 289 -9.96 7.79 -19.91
N LEU A 290 -9.41 7.43 -18.74
CA LEU A 290 -8.96 8.40 -17.75
C LEU A 290 -7.84 9.30 -18.29
N SER A 291 -7.03 8.78 -19.21
CA SER A 291 -5.99 9.55 -19.94
C SER A 291 -6.54 10.76 -20.70
N ASP A 292 -7.79 10.71 -21.15
CA ASP A 292 -8.42 11.79 -21.92
C ASP A 292 -8.97 12.89 -20.99
N MET A 293 -9.26 12.52 -19.74
CA MET A 293 -9.65 13.42 -18.65
C MET A 293 -8.43 14.06 -17.98
N VAL A 294 -7.36 13.28 -17.81
CA VAL A 294 -6.15 13.61 -17.04
C VAL A 294 -4.90 13.35 -17.89
N PRO A 295 -4.71 14.03 -19.05
CA PRO A 295 -3.47 13.95 -19.81
C PRO A 295 -2.31 14.59 -19.05
N SER A 296 -1.06 14.32 -19.46
CA SER A 296 0.13 14.86 -18.78
C SER A 296 0.16 16.39 -18.69
N SER A 297 -0.51 17.08 -19.62
CA SER A 297 -0.67 18.54 -19.63
C SER A 297 -1.63 19.08 -18.56
N VAL A 298 -2.54 18.24 -18.04
CA VAL A 298 -3.36 18.53 -16.85
C VAL A 298 -2.50 18.32 -15.59
N VAL A 299 -1.83 17.18 -15.46
CA VAL A 299 -0.96 16.90 -14.30
C VAL A 299 0.11 18.00 -14.12
N ALA A 300 0.75 18.43 -15.22
CA ALA A 300 1.79 19.45 -15.20
C ALA A 300 1.32 20.84 -14.69
N ARG A 301 0.06 21.23 -14.95
CA ARG A 301 -0.51 22.51 -14.46
C ARG A 301 -1.14 22.40 -13.08
N SER A 302 -1.55 21.20 -12.67
CA SER A 302 -2.24 21.00 -11.39
C SER A 302 -1.43 21.43 -10.17
N ARG A 303 -0.09 21.46 -10.23
CA ARG A 303 0.76 22.00 -9.15
C ARG A 303 0.55 23.50 -8.91
N GLU A 304 0.35 24.26 -9.98
CA GLU A 304 0.10 25.70 -9.92
C GLU A 304 -1.35 25.96 -9.46
N ASN A 305 -2.32 25.31 -10.11
CA ASN A 305 -3.74 25.35 -9.71
C ASN A 305 -3.94 25.01 -8.22
N LEU A 306 -3.22 24.01 -7.69
CA LEU A 306 -3.33 23.60 -6.29
C LEU A 306 -2.77 24.65 -5.32
N LYS A 307 -1.67 25.32 -5.68
CA LYS A 307 -1.17 26.49 -4.90
C LYS A 307 -2.19 27.61 -4.90
N ASP A 308 -2.74 27.95 -6.06
CA ASP A 308 -3.73 29.02 -6.20
C ASP A 308 -4.97 28.73 -5.35
N ILE A 309 -5.47 27.49 -5.35
CA ILE A 309 -6.56 27.05 -4.47
C ILE A 309 -6.19 27.22 -2.99
N ILE A 310 -5.03 26.71 -2.55
CA ILE A 310 -4.55 26.83 -1.16
C ILE A 310 -4.49 28.30 -0.72
N TYR A 311 -3.93 29.18 -1.56
CA TYR A 311 -3.84 30.60 -1.24
C TYR A 311 -5.20 31.33 -1.33
N SER A 312 -6.12 30.89 -2.18
CA SER A 312 -7.48 31.46 -2.27
C SER A 312 -8.36 31.11 -1.05
N LEU A 313 -8.10 29.99 -0.39
CA LEU A 313 -8.82 29.54 0.81
C LEU A 313 -8.24 30.12 2.11
N ARG A 314 -7.13 30.87 2.03
CA ARG A 314 -6.53 31.54 3.18
C ARG A 314 -7.41 32.70 3.65
N LYS A 315 -7.93 32.58 4.87
CA LYS A 315 -8.68 33.61 5.59
C LYS A 315 -7.76 34.64 6.25
#